data_AF-A0A0G1NK91-F1
#
_entry.id   AF-A0A0G1NK91-F1
#
_cell.length_a   1.000
_cell.length_b   1.000
_cell.length_c   1.000
_cell.angle_alpha   90.00
_cell.angle_beta   90.00
_cell.angle_gamma   90.00
#
_symmetry.space_group_name_H-M   'P 1'
#
loop_
_entity.id
_entity.type
_entity.pdbx_description
1 polymer ?
#
loop_
_entity_poly.entity_id
_entity_poly.type
_entity_poly.pdbx_seq_one_letter_code
_entity_poly.pdbx_strand_id
1 'polypeptide(L)'
;MFGVKNGSGVFIDGSNMFWGQKDAGWFLDYDKLKKYLQKAHSPSFLNFYGCVDINPGNRSYSEKAQRQLAFSRSWRVWGIT
;
A
#
# COMPACT_ATOMS: atom_id res chain seq x y z
N MET A 1 11.93 29.34 -14.09
CA MET A 1 11.70 29.20 -12.64
C MET A 1 11.03 27.85 -12.41
N PHE A 2 11.78 26.81 -12.06
CA PHE A 2 11.20 25.50 -11.74
C PHE A 2 10.70 25.57 -10.30
N GLY A 3 9.43 25.94 -10.12
CA GLY A 3 8.79 25.92 -8.82
C GLY A 3 8.83 24.51 -8.27
N VAL A 4 9.46 24.32 -7.11
CA VAL A 4 9.34 23.09 -6.33
C VAL A 4 7.84 22.91 -6.08
N LYS A 5 7.23 21.93 -6.75
CA LYS A 5 5.83 21.58 -6.51
C LYS A 5 5.81 20.93 -5.14
N ASN A 6 5.50 21.70 -4.10
CA ASN A 6 5.32 21.22 -2.72
C ASN A 6 4.18 20.21 -2.72
N GLY A 7 4.50 18.94 -2.95
CA GLY A 7 3.54 17.86 -3.04
C GLY A 7 3.90 16.78 -2.04
N SER A 8 2.92 16.36 -1.25
CA SER A 8 3.09 15.29 -0.28
C SER A 8 3.23 13.95 -1.00
N GLY A 9 4.20 13.15 -0.60
CA GLY A 9 4.31 11.74 -1.00
C GLY A 9 3.72 10.85 0.07
N VAL A 10 3.10 9.75 -0.34
CA VAL A 10 2.60 8.73 0.60
C VAL A 10 3.35 7.42 0.38
N PHE A 11 3.86 6.85 1.47
CA PHE A 11 4.53 5.55 1.50
C PHE A 11 3.82 4.68 2.54
N ILE A 12 3.34 3.50 2.14
CA ILE A 12 2.66 2.55 3.02
C ILE A 12 3.48 1.27 3.09
N ASP A 13 3.91 0.93 4.30
CA ASP A 13 4.54 -0.36 4.59
C ASP A 13 3.47 -1.42 4.91
N GLY A 14 3.23 -2.28 3.93
CA GLY A 14 2.28 -3.38 3.99
C GLY A 14 2.62 -4.41 5.07
N SER A 15 3.90 -4.60 5.41
CA SER A 15 4.31 -5.58 6.42
C SER A 15 3.90 -5.10 7.82
N ASN A 16 4.23 -3.85 8.14
CA ASN A 16 3.81 -3.23 9.40
C ASN A 16 2.29 -3.11 9.49
N MET A 17 1.62 -2.73 8.40
CA MET A 17 0.17 -2.71 8.37
C MET A 17 -0.43 -4.11 8.57
N PHE A 18 0.14 -5.16 7.98
CA PHE A 18 -0.35 -6.53 8.13
C PHE A 18 -0.29 -7.00 9.58
N TRP A 19 0.86 -6.84 10.24
CA TRP A 19 1.02 -7.21 11.65
C TRP A 19 0.13 -6.36 12.55
N GLY A 20 0.07 -5.04 12.34
CA GLY A 20 -0.80 -4.16 13.11
C GLY A 20 -2.29 -4.51 12.98
N GLN A 21 -2.77 -4.86 11.79
CA GLN A 21 -4.16 -5.32 11.58
C GLN A 21 -4.45 -6.66 12.27
N LYS A 22 -3.47 -7.58 12.24
CA LYS A 22 -3.59 -8.87 12.92
C LYS A 22 -3.77 -8.67 14.42
N ASP A 23 -2.95 -7.81 15.03
CA ASP A 23 -3.01 -7.54 16.47
C ASP A 23 -4.27 -6.75 16.85
N ALA A 24 -4.72 -5.84 15.98
CA ALA A 24 -5.92 -5.03 16.20
C ALA A 24 -7.24 -5.80 15.99
N GLY A 25 -7.20 -6.98 15.35
CA GLY A 25 -8.39 -7.80 15.07
C GLY A 25 -9.31 -7.26 13.97
N TRP A 26 -8.89 -6.23 13.23
CA TRP A 26 -9.63 -5.66 12.10
C TRP A 26 -8.70 -5.36 10.93
N PHE A 27 -9.27 -5.36 9.72
CA PHE A 27 -8.53 -5.09 8.49
C PHE A 27 -8.91 -3.74 7.92
N LEU A 28 -7.91 -3.01 7.44
CA LEU A 28 -8.05 -1.73 6.79
C LEU A 28 -8.62 -1.92 5.39
N ASP A 29 -9.67 -1.18 5.10
CA ASP A 29 -10.16 -0.99 3.73
C ASP A 29 -9.25 0.00 3.03
N TYR A 30 -8.26 -0.54 2.31
CA TYR A 30 -7.29 0.30 1.66
C TYR A 30 -7.90 1.14 0.52
N ASP A 31 -8.96 0.69 -0.16
CA ASP A 31 -9.61 1.51 -1.21
C ASP A 31 -10.19 2.79 -0.62
N LYS A 32 -10.81 2.69 0.56
CA LYS A 32 -11.25 3.88 1.31
C LYS A 32 -10.06 4.74 1.72
N LEU A 33 -8.96 4.14 2.18
CA LEU A 33 -7.74 4.88 2.52
C LEU A 33 -7.21 5.69 1.33
N LYS A 34 -7.10 5.11 0.12
CA LYS A 34 -6.64 5.85 -1.06
C LYS A 34 -7.56 6.99 -1.41
N LYS A 35 -8.87 6.76 -1.45
CA LYS A 35 -9.85 7.82 -1.72
C LYS A 35 -9.73 8.96 -0.70
N TYR A 36 -9.55 8.63 0.57
CA TYR A 36 -9.35 9.60 1.63
C TYR A 36 -8.05 10.39 1.42
N LEU A 37 -6.91 9.72 1.26
CA LEU A 37 -5.61 10.37 1.09
C LEU A 37 -5.56 11.25 -0.16
N GLN A 38 -6.14 10.78 -1.27
CA GLN A 38 -6.27 11.56 -2.50
C GLN A 38 -7.10 12.82 -2.30
N LYS A 39 -8.25 12.71 -1.62
CA LYS A 39 -9.14 13.85 -1.38
C LYS A 39 -8.54 14.84 -0.38
N ALA A 40 -7.92 14.37 0.69
CA ALA A 40 -7.46 15.21 1.79
C ALA A 40 -6.10 15.87 1.52
N HIS A 41 -5.21 15.19 0.79
CA HIS A 41 -3.81 15.63 0.67
C HIS A 41 -3.32 15.81 -0.76
N SER A 42 -4.09 15.40 -1.77
CA SER A 42 -3.70 15.47 -3.20
C SER A 42 -2.24 15.04 -3.44
N PRO A 43 -1.82 13.86 -2.95
CA PRO A 43 -0.41 13.48 -2.94
C PRO A 43 0.12 13.33 -4.37
N SER A 44 1.37 13.72 -4.59
CA SER A 44 2.04 13.63 -5.89
C SER A 44 2.23 12.18 -6.36
N PHE A 45 2.38 11.27 -5.40
CA PHE A 45 2.48 9.84 -5.64
C PHE A 45 2.05 9.08 -4.39
N LEU A 46 1.73 7.81 -4.58
CA LEU A 46 1.29 6.95 -3.50
C LEU A 46 1.85 5.54 -3.74
N ASN A 47 2.76 5.11 -2.86
CA ASN A 47 3.48 3.85 -2.99
C ASN A 47 3.11 2.90 -1.85
N PHE A 48 2.82 1.65 -2.21
CA PHE A 48 2.60 0.57 -1.26
C PHE A 48 3.70 -0.48 -1.42
N TYR A 49 4.35 -0.82 -0.31
CA TYR A 49 5.43 -1.80 -0.25
C TYR A 49 4.93 -3.02 0.49
N GLY A 50 5.06 -4.20 -0.10
CA GLY A 50 4.70 -5.46 0.55
C GLY A 50 5.68 -6.55 0.16
N CYS A 51 5.93 -7.48 1.08
CA CYS A 51 6.71 -8.68 0.79
C CYS A 51 5.74 -9.83 0.53
N VAL A 52 5.88 -10.50 -0.61
CA VAL A 52 5.23 -11.80 -0.86
C VAL A 52 6.28 -12.87 -0.71
N ASP A 53 6.04 -13.78 0.23
CA ASP A 53 6.80 -15.01 0.31
C ASP A 53 6.37 -15.91 -0.85
N ILE A 54 7.32 -16.19 -1.73
CA ILE A 54 7.13 -17.04 -2.91
C ILE A 54 7.22 -18.53 -2.59
N ASN A 55 7.67 -18.90 -1.38
CA ASN A 55 7.68 -20.28 -0.90
C ASN A 55 7.17 -20.40 0.55
N PRO A 56 5.90 -20.07 0.79
CA PRO A 56 5.35 -20.00 2.13
C PRO A 56 5.10 -21.40 2.69
N GLY A 57 5.60 -21.68 3.89
CA GLY A 57 5.26 -22.89 4.65
C GLY A 57 3.79 -22.94 5.11
N ASN A 58 3.03 -21.85 4.94
CA ASN A 58 1.62 -21.74 5.32
C ASN A 58 0.80 -21.02 4.23
N ARG A 59 -0.17 -21.75 3.65
CA ARG A 59 -1.05 -21.30 2.55
C ARG A 59 -1.86 -20.03 2.86
N SER A 60 -2.25 -19.80 4.12
CA SER A 60 -3.05 -18.63 4.51
C SER A 60 -2.25 -17.32 4.40
N TYR A 61 -0.93 -17.38 4.63
CA TYR A 61 -0.05 -16.22 4.50
C TYR A 61 0.07 -15.79 3.03
N SER A 62 0.28 -16.76 2.14
CA SER A 62 0.41 -16.58 0.69
C SER A 62 -0.80 -15.85 0.11
N GLU A 63 -2.01 -16.31 0.44
CA GLU A 63 -3.25 -15.73 -0.08
C GLU A 63 -3.46 -14.29 0.40
N LYS A 64 -3.13 -13.99 1.66
CA LYS A 64 -3.23 -12.63 2.21
C LYS A 64 -2.20 -11.70 1.60
N ALA A 65 -0.95 -12.15 1.48
CA ALA A 65 0.13 -11.39 0.86
C ALA A 65 -0.15 -11.15 -0.63
N GLN A 66 -0.66 -12.15 -1.36
CA GLN A 66 -1.09 -11.99 -2.75
C GLN A 66 -2.24 -11.00 -2.92
N ARG A 67 -3.23 -10.99 -2.01
CA ARG A 67 -4.30 -9.98 -2.02
C ARG A 67 -3.76 -8.57 -1.80
N GLN A 68 -2.85 -8.39 -0.85
CA GLN A 68 -2.17 -7.10 -0.64
C GLN A 68 -1.34 -6.68 -1.86
N LEU A 69 -0.71 -7.62 -2.56
CA LEU A 69 0.12 -7.33 -3.74
C LEU A 69 -0.73 -7.06 -5.00
N ALA A 70 -1.84 -7.78 -5.20
CA ALA A 70 -2.82 -7.46 -6.24
C ALA A 70 -3.41 -6.06 -6.04
N PHE A 71 -3.64 -5.71 -4.78
CA PHE A 71 -4.10 -4.39 -4.39
C PHE A 71 -3.04 -3.30 -4.64
N SER A 72 -1.78 -3.52 -4.24
CA SER A 72 -0.69 -2.57 -4.49
C SER A 72 -0.45 -2.29 -5.99
N ARG A 73 -0.72 -3.28 -6.85
CA ARG A 73 -0.65 -3.10 -8.31
C ARG A 73 -1.68 -2.09 -8.84
N SER A 74 -2.84 -1.92 -8.21
CA SER A 74 -3.82 -0.89 -8.61
C SER A 74 -3.47 0.51 -8.09
N TRP A 75 -2.37 0.64 -7.35
CA TRP A 75 -1.89 1.88 -6.72
C TRP A 75 -0.70 2.49 -7.47
N ARG A 76 -0.14 1.78 -8.45
CA ARG A 76 1.02 2.22 -9.21
C ARG A 76 0.62 3.24 -10.28
N VAL A 77 0.91 4.52 -10.02
CA VAL A 77 0.92 5.58 -11.04
C VAL A 77 2.38 5.99 -11.21
N TRP A 78 2.92 5.69 -12.40
CA TRP A 78 4.32 5.79 -12.86
C TRP A 78 5.24 4.61 -12.51
N GLY A 79 5.72 3.97 -13.58
CA GLY A 79 6.72 2.92 -13.56
C GLY A 79 8.13 3.50 -13.52
N ILE A 80 9.01 2.77 -12.87
CA ILE A 80 10.44 2.72 -13.17
C ILE A 80 10.79 1.23 -13.20
N THR A 81 11.57 0.88 -14.22
CA THR A 81 11.97 -0.43 -14.75
C THR A 81 12.38 -1.47 -13.71
#